data_AF-A0A3C1V5D8-F1
#
_entry.id   AF-A0A3C1V5D8-F1
#
_cell.length_a   1.000
_cell.length_b   1.000
_cell.length_c   1.000
_cell.angle_alpha   90.00
_cell.angle_beta   90.00
_cell.angle_gamma   90.00
#
_symmetry.space_group_name_H-M   'P 1'
#
loop_
_entity.id
_entity.type
_entity.pdbx_description
1 polymer ?
#
loop_
_entity_poly.entity_id
_entity_poly.type
_entity_poly.pdbx_seq_one_letter_code
_entity_poly.pdbx_strand_id
1 'polypeptide(L)'
;GHYAAWNYFQSIDTEENRRFVSAFKTRYGADRVTSDVIAAAYNSVYLWANAVRESGNTDVQQVRNALRQQSLNAPEGIIAVDPSTQHTWRPVYIGRIKEDAQFDIVWSSSVSVRPVPYPITRSKTAWNAFVDELQRGWGGWANTGITQTEETPEND
;
A
#
# COMPACT_ATOMS: atom_id res chain seq x y z
N GLY A 1 14.56 -20.31 7.95
CA GLY A 1 13.69 -20.10 6.78
C GLY A 1 13.52 -18.62 6.55
N HIS A 2 13.15 -18.19 5.35
CA HIS A 2 12.85 -16.79 5.05
C HIS A 2 11.35 -16.51 5.22
N TYR A 3 11.03 -15.32 5.73
CA TYR A 3 9.66 -14.91 6.05
C TYR A 3 9.35 -13.54 5.43
N ALA A 4 8.08 -13.33 5.10
CA ALA A 4 7.52 -12.05 4.68
C ALA A 4 6.33 -11.68 5.57
N ALA A 5 6.16 -10.38 5.81
CA ALA A 5 5.04 -9.82 6.55
C ALA A 5 4.25 -8.89 5.63
N TRP A 6 3.10 -9.35 5.13
CA TRP A 6 2.30 -8.64 4.12
C TRP A 6 0.81 -8.66 4.48
N ASN A 7 0.01 -7.86 3.77
CA ASN A 7 -1.44 -7.84 3.93
C ASN A 7 -2.15 -8.86 3.01
N TYR A 8 -1.44 -9.45 2.06
CA TYR A 8 -1.97 -10.44 1.13
C TYR A 8 -0.91 -11.48 0.74
N PHE A 9 -1.35 -12.74 0.61
CA PHE A 9 -0.61 -13.79 -0.08
C PHE A 9 -1.54 -14.49 -1.08
N GLN A 10 -0.99 -14.91 -2.23
CA GLN A 10 -1.74 -15.66 -3.24
C GLN A 10 -2.35 -16.96 -2.69
N SER A 11 -1.77 -17.54 -1.64
CA SER A 11 -2.21 -18.78 -0.99
C SER A 11 -3.43 -18.63 -0.07
N ILE A 12 -4.00 -17.43 0.10
CA ILE A 12 -5.23 -17.23 0.89
C ILE A 12 -6.38 -18.04 0.26
N ASP A 13 -7.04 -18.90 1.05
CA ASP A 13 -8.10 -19.78 0.55
C ASP A 13 -9.50 -19.20 0.73
N THR A 14 -9.80 -18.14 -0.03
CA THR A 14 -11.12 -17.51 -0.10
C THR A 14 -11.65 -17.50 -1.53
N GLU A 15 -12.97 -17.38 -1.68
CA GLU A 15 -13.59 -17.34 -3.00
C GLU A 15 -13.18 -16.09 -3.79
N GLU A 16 -13.11 -14.94 -3.11
CA GLU A 16 -12.66 -13.67 -3.66
C GLU A 16 -11.23 -13.77 -4.17
N ASN A 17 -10.34 -14.42 -3.42
CA ASN A 17 -8.96 -14.61 -3.86
C ASN A 17 -8.86 -15.57 -5.05
N ARG A 18 -9.56 -16.71 -5.01
CA ARG A 18 -9.54 -17.67 -6.14
C ARG A 18 -10.01 -17.02 -7.44
N ARG A 19 -11.03 -16.16 -7.38
CA ARG A 19 -11.49 -15.37 -8.54
C ARG A 19 -10.42 -14.39 -9.03
N PHE A 20 -9.81 -13.64 -8.13
CA PHE A 20 -8.73 -12.70 -8.47
C PHE A 20 -7.53 -13.41 -9.11
N VAL A 21 -7.05 -14.50 -8.50
CA VAL A 21 -5.91 -15.28 -9.02
C VAL A 21 -6.24 -15.92 -10.37
N SER A 22 -7.45 -16.47 -10.53
CA SER A 22 -7.90 -17.04 -11.80
C SER A 22 -7.96 -15.98 -12.92
N ALA A 23 -8.53 -14.80 -12.64
CA ALA A 23 -8.60 -13.71 -13.59
C ALA A 23 -7.18 -13.18 -13.96
N PHE A 24 -6.30 -13.04 -12.97
CA PHE A 24 -4.91 -12.64 -13.18
C PHE A 24 -4.17 -13.64 -14.07
N LYS A 25 -4.23 -14.93 -13.76
CA LYS A 25 -3.58 -15.99 -14.55
C LYS A 25 -4.16 -16.10 -15.95
N THR A 26 -5.47 -15.94 -16.11
CA THR A 26 -6.12 -15.90 -17.43
C THR A 26 -5.58 -14.75 -18.28
N ARG A 27 -5.37 -13.57 -17.67
CA ARG A 27 -4.93 -12.37 -18.39
C ARG A 27 -3.43 -12.32 -18.67
N TYR A 28 -2.61 -12.86 -17.78
CA TYR A 28 -1.15 -12.67 -17.79
C TYR A 28 -0.34 -13.97 -17.95
N GLY A 29 -0.97 -15.14 -17.86
CA GLY A 29 -0.35 -16.45 -18.02
C GLY A 29 -0.51 -17.35 -16.78
N ALA A 30 -0.71 -18.65 -17.01
CA ALA A 30 -0.99 -19.65 -15.96
C ALA A 30 0.15 -19.79 -14.93
N ASP A 31 1.39 -19.60 -15.37
CA ASP A 31 2.61 -19.72 -14.54
C ASP A 31 2.96 -18.42 -13.80
N ARG A 32 2.19 -17.35 -13.98
CA ARG A 32 2.42 -16.08 -13.28
C ARG A 32 1.97 -16.16 -11.83
N VAL A 33 2.73 -15.49 -10.97
CA VAL A 33 2.43 -15.28 -9.55
C VAL A 33 1.99 -13.83 -9.33
N THR A 34 0.98 -13.62 -8.48
CA THR A 34 0.55 -12.30 -8.01
C THR A 34 1.14 -11.98 -6.63
N SER A 35 1.03 -10.73 -6.18
CA SER A 35 1.65 -10.23 -4.95
C SER A 35 0.75 -9.22 -4.23
N ASP A 36 1.13 -8.87 -3.00
CA ASP A 36 0.43 -7.85 -2.20
C ASP A 36 0.30 -6.51 -2.95
N VAL A 37 1.34 -6.09 -3.67
CA VAL A 37 1.34 -4.82 -4.42
C VAL A 37 0.34 -4.86 -5.58
N ILE A 38 0.21 -6.00 -6.26
CA ILE A 38 -0.76 -6.18 -7.35
C ILE A 38 -2.18 -6.21 -6.78
N ALA A 39 -2.41 -6.94 -5.69
CA ALA A 39 -3.71 -7.00 -5.02
C ALA A 39 -4.12 -5.62 -4.49
N ALA A 40 -3.20 -4.87 -3.88
CA ALA A 40 -3.45 -3.52 -3.40
C ALA A 40 -3.84 -2.57 -4.54
N ALA A 41 -3.11 -2.58 -5.66
CA ALA A 41 -3.43 -1.76 -6.82
C ALA A 41 -4.79 -2.12 -7.42
N TYR A 42 -5.09 -3.42 -7.55
CA TYR A 42 -6.39 -3.92 -7.99
C TYR A 42 -7.50 -3.38 -7.07
N ASN A 43 -7.36 -3.54 -5.76
CA ASN A 43 -8.32 -3.08 -4.77
C ASN A 43 -8.54 -1.56 -4.82
N SER A 44 -7.46 -0.77 -4.98
CA SER A 44 -7.54 0.70 -5.05
C SER A 44 -8.40 1.18 -6.20
N VAL A 45 -8.34 0.53 -7.37
CA VAL A 45 -9.19 0.88 -8.52
C VAL A 45 -10.66 0.61 -8.24
N TYR A 46 -11.01 -0.51 -7.59
CA TYR A 46 -12.39 -0.82 -7.22
C TYR A 46 -12.93 0.15 -6.15
N LEU A 47 -12.15 0.48 -5.14
CA LEU A 47 -12.53 1.48 -4.13
C LEU A 47 -12.80 2.86 -4.77
N TRP A 48 -11.91 3.30 -5.67
CA TRP A 48 -12.11 4.54 -6.42
C TRP A 48 -13.36 4.48 -7.31
N ALA A 49 -13.54 3.40 -8.06
CA ALA A 49 -14.68 3.24 -8.95
C ALA A 49 -16.01 3.24 -8.18
N ASN A 50 -16.05 2.62 -6.99
CA ASN A 50 -17.22 2.66 -6.13
C ASN A 50 -17.51 4.08 -5.63
N ALA A 51 -16.48 4.82 -5.22
CA ALA A 51 -16.61 6.22 -4.82
C ALA A 51 -17.14 7.11 -5.95
N VAL A 52 -16.68 6.91 -7.19
CA VAL A 52 -17.19 7.61 -8.38
C VAL A 52 -18.66 7.29 -8.65
N ARG A 53 -19.06 6.02 -8.50
CA ARG A 53 -20.48 5.63 -8.67
C ARG A 53 -21.36 6.24 -7.58
N GLU A 54 -20.87 6.32 -6.36
CA GLU A 54 -21.59 6.93 -5.23
C GLU A 54 -21.72 8.45 -5.38
N SER A 55 -20.66 9.15 -5.80
CA SER A 55 -20.70 10.60 -6.04
C SER A 55 -21.47 10.98 -7.31
N GLY A 56 -21.64 10.04 -8.25
CA GLY A 56 -22.27 10.27 -9.55
C GLY A 56 -21.45 11.15 -10.50
N ASN A 57 -20.16 11.40 -10.19
CA ASN A 57 -19.27 12.23 -11.00
C ASN A 57 -17.79 11.94 -10.69
N THR A 58 -16.88 12.55 -11.45
CA THR A 58 -15.42 12.40 -11.30
C THR A 58 -14.74 13.64 -10.71
N ASP A 59 -15.47 14.52 -10.02
CA ASP A 59 -14.86 15.63 -9.30
C ASP A 59 -13.98 15.11 -8.14
N VAL A 60 -12.75 15.61 -8.06
CA VAL A 60 -11.73 15.09 -7.14
C VAL A 60 -12.17 15.19 -5.68
N GLN A 61 -12.76 16.32 -5.27
CA GLN A 61 -13.14 16.51 -3.87
C GLN A 61 -14.35 15.64 -3.52
N GLN A 62 -15.34 15.57 -4.41
CA GLN A 62 -16.52 14.74 -4.20
C GLN A 62 -16.16 13.25 -4.14
N VAL A 63 -15.36 12.76 -5.10
CA VAL A 63 -14.88 11.37 -5.11
C VAL A 63 -14.06 11.08 -3.86
N ARG A 64 -13.14 11.97 -3.46
CA ARG A 64 -12.33 11.80 -2.26
C ARG A 64 -13.17 11.77 -0.98
N ASN A 65 -14.27 12.52 -0.92
CA ASN A 65 -15.19 12.47 0.20
C ASN A 65 -15.99 11.17 0.24
N ALA A 66 -16.51 10.71 -0.90
CA ALA A 66 -17.17 9.40 -1.02
C ALA A 66 -16.20 8.24 -0.71
N LEU A 67 -14.92 8.37 -1.08
CA LEU A 67 -13.89 7.35 -0.83
C LEU A 67 -13.74 7.01 0.66
N ARG A 68 -13.97 7.98 1.56
CA ARG A 68 -13.86 7.81 3.01
C ARG A 68 -14.87 6.81 3.60
N GLN A 69 -15.92 6.46 2.86
CA GLN A 69 -16.96 5.52 3.27
C GLN A 69 -16.84 4.16 2.58
N GLN A 70 -15.84 3.98 1.71
CA GLN A 70 -15.74 2.78 0.90
C GLN A 70 -15.16 1.61 1.68
N SER A 71 -15.75 0.44 1.42
CA SER A 71 -15.21 -0.86 1.81
C SER A 71 -15.30 -1.82 0.62
N LEU A 72 -14.51 -2.88 0.67
CA LEU A 72 -14.42 -3.88 -0.38
C LEU A 72 -14.21 -5.26 0.25
N ASN A 73 -14.99 -6.25 -0.20
CA ASN A 73 -14.67 -7.65 0.02
C ASN A 73 -13.56 -8.05 -0.98
N ALA A 74 -12.30 -7.91 -0.53
CA ALA A 74 -11.12 -7.97 -1.38
C ALA A 74 -10.45 -9.36 -1.36
N PRO A 75 -9.46 -9.65 -2.22
CA PRO A 75 -8.74 -10.93 -2.22
C PRO A 75 -8.08 -11.27 -0.88
N GLU A 76 -7.72 -10.26 -0.09
CA GLU A 76 -7.16 -10.41 1.26
C GLU A 76 -8.21 -10.47 2.37
N GLY A 77 -9.50 -10.39 2.04
CA GLY A 77 -10.59 -10.20 2.99
C GLY A 77 -11.16 -8.78 2.96
N ILE A 78 -12.00 -8.45 3.93
CA ILE A 78 -12.68 -7.15 3.95
C ILE A 78 -11.69 -6.03 4.29
N ILE A 79 -11.57 -5.06 3.38
CA ILE A 79 -10.83 -3.81 3.59
C ILE A 79 -11.80 -2.63 3.66
N ALA A 80 -11.44 -1.61 4.42
CA ALA A 80 -12.21 -0.38 4.54
C ALA A 80 -11.28 0.83 4.57
N VAL A 81 -11.70 1.95 3.98
CA VAL A 81 -10.96 3.20 4.05
C VAL A 81 -11.20 3.84 5.41
N ASP A 82 -10.13 4.14 6.13
CA ASP A 82 -10.21 4.92 7.37
C ASP A 82 -10.56 6.38 7.02
N PRO A 83 -11.69 6.92 7.50
CA PRO A 83 -12.17 8.24 7.08
C PRO A 83 -11.24 9.37 7.54
N SER A 84 -10.43 9.15 8.58
CA SER A 84 -9.55 10.16 9.16
C SER A 84 -8.20 10.25 8.43
N THR A 85 -7.64 9.11 8.02
CA THR A 85 -6.30 9.01 7.44
C THR A 85 -6.30 8.67 5.95
N GLN A 86 -7.43 8.25 5.39
CA GLN A 86 -7.56 7.73 4.02
C GLN A 86 -6.64 6.54 3.69
N HIS A 87 -6.09 5.89 4.72
CA HIS A 87 -5.42 4.59 4.61
C HIS A 87 -6.43 3.47 4.78
N THR A 88 -6.08 2.23 4.43
CA THR A 88 -6.99 1.10 4.55
C THR A 88 -6.76 0.28 5.81
N TRP A 89 -7.87 -0.15 6.43
CA TRP A 89 -7.90 -1.26 7.37
C TRP A 89 -7.64 -2.54 6.59
N ARG A 90 -6.60 -3.29 6.96
CA ARG A 90 -6.18 -4.52 6.26
C ARG A 90 -5.77 -5.59 7.28
N PRO A 91 -6.00 -6.87 7.00
CA PRO A 91 -5.39 -7.95 7.78
C PRO A 91 -3.87 -7.98 7.59
N VAL A 92 -3.15 -8.62 8.50
CA VAL A 92 -1.70 -8.80 8.43
C VAL A 92 -1.39 -10.29 8.52
N TYR A 93 -0.49 -10.77 7.66
CA TYR A 93 -0.07 -12.16 7.58
C TYR A 93 1.44 -12.27 7.69
N ILE A 94 1.91 -13.32 8.36
CA ILE A 94 3.31 -13.76 8.29
C ILE A 94 3.35 -15.03 7.45
N GLY A 95 4.07 -14.96 6.34
CA GLY A 95 4.28 -16.07 5.40
C GLY A 95 5.69 -16.60 5.49
N ARG A 96 5.85 -17.93 5.53
CA ARG A 96 7.14 -18.61 5.32
C ARG A 96 7.27 -18.96 3.84
N ILE A 97 8.41 -18.62 3.22
CA ILE A 97 8.63 -18.96 1.82
C ILE A 97 8.74 -20.48 1.63
N LYS A 98 8.17 -20.98 0.53
CA LYS A 98 8.28 -22.35 0.04
C LYS A 98 9.22 -22.44 -1.17
N GLU A 99 9.62 -23.65 -1.52
CA GLU A 99 10.46 -23.94 -2.69
C GLU A 99 9.77 -23.62 -4.03
N ASP A 100 8.43 -23.60 -4.06
CA ASP A 100 7.61 -23.26 -5.22
C ASP A 100 7.37 -21.75 -5.41
N ALA A 101 8.17 -20.91 -4.74
CA ALA A 101 8.02 -19.45 -4.73
C ALA A 101 6.64 -18.96 -4.26
N GLN A 102 5.91 -19.77 -3.47
CA GLN A 102 4.72 -19.36 -2.73
C GLN A 102 5.02 -19.22 -1.23
N PHE A 103 4.00 -18.84 -0.47
CA PHE A 103 4.08 -18.65 0.98
C PHE A 103 3.09 -19.55 1.72
N ASP A 104 3.57 -20.21 2.76
CA ASP A 104 2.73 -20.80 3.79
C ASP A 104 2.44 -19.76 4.86
N ILE A 105 1.16 -19.46 5.09
CA ILE A 105 0.74 -18.53 6.13
C ILE A 105 0.92 -19.23 7.49
N VAL A 106 1.89 -18.78 8.28
CA VAL A 106 2.20 -19.34 9.61
C VAL A 106 1.54 -18.55 10.74
N TRP A 107 1.08 -17.33 10.46
CA TRP A 107 0.33 -16.50 11.39
C TRP A 107 -0.53 -15.47 10.65
N SER A 108 -1.68 -15.09 11.23
CA SER A 108 -2.48 -13.97 10.77
C SER A 108 -2.99 -13.14 11.96
N SER A 109 -3.30 -11.87 11.71
CA SER A 109 -3.92 -10.99 12.71
C SER A 109 -5.35 -11.38 13.07
N SER A 110 -5.98 -12.31 12.34
CA SER A 110 -7.40 -12.75 12.41
C SER A 110 -8.45 -11.65 12.19
N VAL A 111 -8.10 -10.38 12.38
CA VAL A 111 -8.93 -9.20 12.14
C VAL A 111 -8.14 -8.15 11.36
N SER A 112 -8.84 -7.19 10.75
CA SER A 112 -8.20 -6.04 10.10
C SER A 112 -7.55 -5.12 11.14
N VAL A 113 -6.30 -4.75 10.88
CA VAL A 113 -5.51 -3.85 11.72
C VAL A 113 -5.76 -2.41 11.28
N ARG A 114 -5.94 -1.51 12.26
CA ARG A 114 -6.11 -0.07 12.00
C ARG A 114 -4.86 0.52 11.36
N PRO A 115 -4.97 1.33 10.30
CA PRO A 115 -3.81 2.03 9.78
C PRO A 115 -3.33 3.12 10.75
N VAL A 116 -2.02 3.10 11.03
CA VAL A 116 -1.33 4.11 11.85
C VAL A 116 -0.17 4.67 11.02
N PRO A 117 -0.41 5.72 10.20
CA PRO A 117 0.59 6.22 9.25
C PRO A 117 1.76 6.96 9.91
N TYR A 118 1.57 7.46 11.13
CA TYR A 118 2.64 8.09 11.92
C TYR A 118 3.03 7.16 13.07
N PRO A 119 4.30 6.72 13.17
CA PRO A 119 4.73 5.90 14.30
C PRO A 119 4.49 6.59 15.64
N ILE A 120 4.02 5.83 16.63
CA ILE A 120 3.62 6.36 17.95
C ILE A 120 4.77 6.92 18.79
N THR A 121 6.02 6.71 18.37
CA THR A 121 7.21 7.16 19.09
C THR A 121 7.37 8.68 19.10
N ARG A 122 6.67 9.41 18.21
CA ARG A 122 6.68 10.87 18.13
C ARG A 122 5.32 11.41 17.67
N SER A 123 5.05 12.69 17.92
CA SER A 123 3.85 13.37 17.40
C SER A 123 3.94 13.54 15.87
N LYS A 124 2.80 13.72 15.20
CA LYS A 124 2.75 14.03 13.76
C LYS A 124 3.60 15.26 13.41
N THR A 125 3.52 16.32 14.22
CA THR A 125 4.31 17.55 14.01
C THR A 125 5.81 17.27 14.11
N ALA A 126 6.23 16.45 15.08
CA ALA A 126 7.64 16.08 15.22
C ALA A 126 8.12 15.19 14.06
N TRP A 127 7.28 14.28 13.56
CA TRP A 127 7.59 13.50 12.36
C TRP A 127 7.73 14.37 11.12
N ASN A 128 6.81 15.32 10.92
CA ASN A 128 6.89 16.25 9.80
C ASN A 128 8.16 17.09 9.87
N ALA A 129 8.49 17.65 11.04
CA ALA A 129 9.71 18.43 11.23
C ALA A 129 10.98 17.61 10.93
N PHE A 130 11.02 16.35 11.36
CA PHE A 130 12.13 15.43 11.07
C PHE A 130 12.26 15.13 9.58
N VAL A 131 11.15 14.84 8.89
CA VAL A 131 11.14 14.58 7.45
C VAL A 131 11.55 15.83 6.65
N ASP A 132 11.11 17.01 7.07
CA ASP A 132 11.49 18.29 6.46
C ASP A 132 12.98 18.59 6.64
N GLU A 133 13.55 18.26 7.80
CA GLU A 133 14.98 18.39 8.08
C GLU A 133 15.79 17.46 7.17
N LEU A 134 15.40 16.19 7.04
CA LEU A 134 16.03 15.25 6.10
C LEU A 134 15.95 15.75 4.67
N GLN A 135 14.78 16.21 4.23
CA GLN A 135 14.59 16.74 2.87
C GLN A 135 15.54 17.91 2.61
N ARG A 136 15.64 18.87 3.54
CA ARG A 136 16.57 20.00 3.41
C ARG A 136 18.02 19.55 3.40
N GLY A 137 18.39 18.64 4.31
CA GLY A 137 19.74 18.09 4.42
C GLY A 137 20.18 17.34 3.16
N TRP A 138 19.24 16.73 2.43
CA TRP A 138 19.51 16.03 1.18
C TRP A 138 19.39 16.90 -0.08
N GLY A 139 19.08 18.19 0.06
CA GLY A 139 18.89 19.10 -1.09
C GLY A 139 17.59 18.84 -1.87
N GLY A 140 16.60 18.19 -1.23
CA GLY A 140 15.36 17.73 -1.83
C GLY A 140 15.26 16.21 -1.91
N TRP A 141 14.09 15.70 -2.30
CA TRP A 141 13.88 14.25 -2.52
C TRP A 141 14.34 13.78 -3.90
N ALA A 142 14.53 14.71 -4.83
CA ALA A 142 15.00 14.42 -6.16
C ALA A 142 16.51 14.18 -6.13
N ASN A 143 16.97 13.09 -6.74
CA ASN A 143 18.37 12.98 -7.12
C ASN A 143 18.61 13.94 -8.29
N THR A 144 18.99 15.17 -8.00
CA THR A 144 19.14 16.24 -9.00
C THR A 144 20.37 16.05 -9.89
N GLY A 145 21.26 15.11 -9.56
CA GLY A 145 22.52 14.91 -10.28
C GLY A 145 23.50 16.08 -10.17
N ILE A 146 23.18 17.09 -9.35
CA ILE A 146 24.02 18.26 -9.16
C ILE A 146 25.03 17.92 -8.05
N THR A 147 26.24 17.54 -8.45
CA THR A 147 27.39 17.59 -7.55
C THR A 147 27.57 19.05 -7.15
N GLN A 148 27.46 19.38 -5.86
CA GLN A 148 27.88 20.71 -5.39
C GLN A 148 29.37 20.86 -5.70
N THR A 149 29.69 21.61 -6.75
CA THR A 149 31.05 22.11 -6.95
C THR A 149 31.27 23.16 -5.88
N GLU A 150 32.09 22.85 -4.89
CA GLU A 150 32.65 23.85 -3.98
C GLU A 150 33.45 24.85 -4.82
N GLU A 151 32.90 26.05 -5.02
CA GLU A 151 33.70 27.19 -5.48
C GLU A 151 34.59 27.63 -4.30
N THR A 152 35.87 27.25 -4.36
CA THR A 152 36.91 27.92 -3.58
C THR A 152 37.03 29.37 -4.03
N PRO A 153 36.96 30.37 -3.12
CA PRO A 153 37.21 31.75 -3.49
C PRO A 153 38.68 31.92 -3.86
N GLU A 154 38.93 32.36 -5.08
CA GLU A 154 40.25 32.83 -5.54
C GLU A 154 40.51 34.20 -4.87
N ASN A 155 41.55 34.27 -4.03
CA ASN A 155 42.03 35.51 -3.45
C ASN A 155 42.94 36.22 -4.48
N ASP A 156 42.51 37.39 -4.95
CA ASP A 156 43.39 38.42 -5.53
C ASP A 156 43.60 39.56 -4.51
#